data_AF-A0A0F3RIM2-F1
#
_entry.id   AF-A0A0F3RIM2-F1
#
_cell.length_a   1.000
_cell.length_b   1.000
_cell.length_c   1.000
_cell.angle_alpha   90.00
_cell.angle_beta   90.00
_cell.angle_gamma   90.00
#
_symmetry.space_group_name_H-M   'P 1'
#
loop_
_entity.id
_entity.type
_entity.pdbx_description
1 polymer ?
#
loop_
_entity_poly.entity_id
_entity_poly.type
_entity_poly.pdbx_seq_one_letter_code
_entity_poly.pdbx_strand_id
1 'polypeptide(L)'
;MAIQFTRIEFLTRSKGGDSCRKAAYNARTIVKNENTGIKYNFSRKKDNVYHTVLIPDYVNQKFKNIQTLMNEVERTAKNRNSQLLKDIVIALPDDKELNLEHRIELTHQIVDAMKWVQNSLGVQIDIHKPQIGDKNWHVHILLTMRRFREDGTGLGDIAVDLNQKIITVNGKK
;
A
#
# COMPACT_ATOMS: atom_id res chain seq x y z
N MET A 1 -1.76 20.49 -15.46
CA MET A 1 -2.44 20.72 -14.18
C MET A 1 -2.87 19.36 -13.69
N ALA A 2 -2.09 18.83 -12.74
CA ALA A 2 -2.41 17.61 -12.06
C ALA A 2 -3.80 17.70 -11.42
N ILE A 3 -4.49 16.57 -11.40
CA ILE A 3 -5.76 16.45 -10.69
C ILE A 3 -5.42 16.46 -9.20
N GLN A 4 -5.94 17.41 -8.42
CA GLN A 4 -5.79 17.40 -6.97
C GLN A 4 -6.71 16.31 -6.41
N PHE A 5 -6.14 15.15 -6.09
CA PHE A 5 -6.92 13.99 -5.69
C PHE A 5 -6.18 13.15 -4.64
N THR A 6 -6.93 12.73 -3.63
CA THR A 6 -6.51 11.69 -2.71
C THR A 6 -7.68 10.78 -2.40
N ARG A 7 -7.47 9.47 -2.44
CA ARG A 7 -8.42 8.45 -1.97
C ARG A 7 -7.77 7.60 -0.90
N ILE A 8 -8.51 7.36 0.18
CA ILE A 8 -8.09 6.45 1.24
C ILE A 8 -9.23 5.46 1.47
N GLU A 9 -8.95 4.17 1.30
CA GLU A 9 -9.93 3.11 1.49
C GLU A 9 -9.33 1.86 2.13
N PHE A 10 -10.17 1.01 2.69
CA PHE A 10 -9.75 -0.30 3.20
C PHE A 10 -9.96 -1.38 2.15
N LEU A 11 -8.90 -2.10 1.81
CA LEU A 11 -9.01 -3.34 1.08
C LEU A 11 -9.58 -4.41 2.01
N THR A 12 -10.86 -4.72 1.86
CA THR A 12 -11.59 -5.60 2.80
C THR A 12 -11.90 -6.94 2.15
N ARG A 13 -11.57 -8.04 2.83
CA ARG A 13 -11.76 -9.41 2.31
C ARG A 13 -13.21 -9.70 1.91
N SER A 14 -14.18 -9.34 2.76
CA SER A 14 -15.61 -9.60 2.49
C SER A 14 -16.18 -8.82 1.30
N LYS A 15 -15.48 -7.79 0.83
CA LYS A 15 -15.81 -7.02 -0.38
C LYS A 15 -15.04 -7.50 -1.62
N GLY A 16 -14.48 -8.71 -1.59
CA GLY A 16 -13.64 -9.26 -2.67
C GLY A 16 -12.20 -8.75 -2.67
N GLY A 17 -11.75 -8.20 -1.53
CA GLY A 17 -10.36 -7.78 -1.33
C GLY A 17 -9.40 -8.97 -1.26
N ASP A 18 -8.25 -8.83 -1.89
CA ASP A 18 -7.14 -9.78 -1.89
C ASP A 18 -5.84 -8.96 -1.96
N SER A 19 -5.00 -9.05 -0.92
CA SER A 19 -3.79 -8.23 -0.78
C SER A 19 -2.78 -8.57 -1.87
N CYS A 20 -2.62 -9.86 -2.20
CA CYS A 20 -1.73 -10.34 -3.24
C CYS A 20 -2.14 -9.81 -4.61
N ARG A 21 -3.44 -9.82 -4.93
CA ARG A 21 -3.99 -9.27 -6.17
C ARG A 21 -3.74 -7.78 -6.28
N LYS A 22 -4.06 -7.02 -5.22
CA LYS A 22 -3.92 -5.56 -5.20
C LYS A 22 -2.44 -5.15 -5.32
N ALA A 23 -1.56 -5.76 -4.55
CA ALA A 23 -0.13 -5.52 -4.60
C ALA A 23 0.49 -5.87 -5.96
N ALA A 24 0.17 -7.04 -6.53
CA ALA A 24 0.63 -7.43 -7.85
C ALA A 24 0.12 -6.47 -8.93
N TYR A 25 -1.15 -6.06 -8.83
CA TYR A 25 -1.75 -5.13 -9.76
C TYR A 25 -1.03 -3.79 -9.73
N ASN A 26 -0.77 -3.22 -8.56
CA ASN A 26 -0.08 -1.93 -8.45
C ASN A 26 1.38 -2.03 -8.91
N ALA A 27 2.12 -3.04 -8.46
CA ALA A 27 3.52 -3.22 -8.82
C ALA A 27 3.76 -3.67 -10.28
N ARG A 28 2.69 -4.00 -11.03
CA ARG A 28 2.75 -4.64 -12.35
C ARG A 28 3.65 -5.87 -12.34
N THR A 29 3.40 -6.78 -11.42
CA THR A 29 4.22 -7.99 -11.26
C THR A 29 3.35 -9.22 -11.06
N ILE A 30 4.00 -10.32 -10.66
CA ILE A 30 3.38 -11.61 -10.41
C ILE A 30 3.42 -11.89 -8.91
N VAL A 31 2.27 -12.18 -8.32
CA VAL A 31 2.17 -12.65 -6.93
C VAL A 31 1.17 -13.81 -6.89
N LYS A 32 1.52 -14.88 -6.18
CA LYS A 32 0.63 -15.98 -5.85
C LYS A 32 0.07 -15.78 -4.45
N ASN A 33 -1.25 -15.83 -4.30
CA ASN A 33 -1.88 -15.98 -3.00
C ASN A 33 -1.77 -17.46 -2.58
N GLU A 34 -1.06 -17.73 -1.49
CA GLU A 34 -0.80 -19.08 -0.99
C GLU A 34 -2.05 -19.72 -0.39
N ASN A 35 -2.95 -18.93 0.18
CA ASN A 35 -4.20 -19.43 0.78
C ASN A 35 -5.20 -19.91 -0.30
N THR A 36 -5.27 -19.22 -1.45
CA THR A 36 -6.21 -19.55 -2.53
C THR A 36 -5.57 -20.31 -3.69
N GLY A 37 -4.24 -20.34 -3.75
CA GLY A 37 -3.47 -20.90 -4.86
C GLY A 37 -3.46 -20.03 -6.13
N ILE A 38 -4.23 -18.94 -6.19
CA ILE A 38 -4.38 -18.10 -7.37
C ILE A 38 -3.09 -17.32 -7.64
N LYS A 39 -2.62 -17.38 -8.89
CA LYS A 39 -1.47 -16.61 -9.38
C LYS A 39 -1.95 -15.38 -10.16
N TYR A 40 -1.76 -14.20 -9.59
CA TYR A 40 -2.05 -12.93 -10.25
C TYR A 40 -0.86 -12.49 -11.08
N ASN A 41 -1.08 -12.16 -12.37
CA ASN A 41 -0.03 -11.74 -13.28
C ASN A 41 -0.41 -10.43 -13.98
N PHE A 42 0.24 -9.34 -13.59
CA PHE A 42 0.04 -8.01 -14.17
C PHE A 42 1.29 -7.45 -14.85
N SER A 43 2.31 -8.29 -15.11
CA SER A 43 3.61 -7.88 -15.67
C SER A 43 3.59 -7.34 -17.09
N ARG A 44 2.45 -7.53 -17.79
CA ARG A 44 2.22 -6.96 -19.12
C ARG A 44 1.93 -5.45 -19.09
N LYS A 45 1.51 -4.89 -17.95
CA LYS A 45 1.32 -3.44 -17.78
C LYS A 45 2.68 -2.77 -17.52
N LYS A 46 2.91 -1.58 -18.08
CA LYS A 46 4.24 -0.91 -18.12
C LYS A 46 4.22 0.54 -17.64
N ASP A 47 3.13 0.95 -17.02
CA ASP A 47 2.90 2.29 -16.49
C ASP A 47 3.46 2.49 -15.07
N ASN A 48 3.76 1.41 -14.33
CA ASN A 48 4.50 1.55 -13.07
C ASN A 48 5.98 1.83 -13.34
N VAL A 49 6.47 2.96 -12.84
CA VAL A 49 7.84 3.44 -13.05
C VAL A 49 8.68 3.45 -11.79
N TYR A 50 8.08 3.20 -10.63
CA TYR A 50 8.81 3.04 -9.38
C TYR A 50 8.05 2.10 -8.46
N HIS A 51 8.76 1.12 -7.91
CA HIS A 51 8.23 0.17 -6.94
C HIS A 51 9.22 0.05 -5.77
N THR A 52 8.72 0.13 -4.55
CA THR A 52 9.50 -0.25 -3.36
C THR A 52 8.60 -0.75 -2.24
N VAL A 53 9.21 -1.49 -1.32
CA VAL A 53 8.60 -1.88 -0.05
C VAL A 53 9.49 -1.39 1.08
N LEU A 54 8.91 -0.58 1.96
CA LEU A 54 9.55 -0.05 3.15
C LEU A 54 9.06 -0.83 4.37
N ILE A 55 10.02 -1.21 5.20
CA ILE A 55 9.83 -1.94 6.46
C ILE A 55 10.83 -1.40 7.47
N PRO A 56 10.58 -1.54 8.78
CA PRO A 56 11.57 -1.19 9.80
C PRO A 56 12.86 -2.00 9.66
N ASP A 57 13.99 -1.41 10.05
CA ASP A 57 15.31 -2.05 9.90
C ASP A 57 15.45 -3.36 10.68
N TYR A 58 14.80 -3.46 11.85
CA TYR A 58 14.84 -4.66 12.70
C TYR A 58 14.03 -5.83 12.12
N VAL A 59 13.17 -5.58 11.12
CA VAL A 59 12.31 -6.60 10.52
C VAL A 59 13.11 -7.45 9.53
N ASN A 60 12.79 -8.75 9.46
CA ASN A 60 13.42 -9.63 8.50
C ASN A 60 13.25 -9.10 7.06
N GLN A 61 14.37 -8.85 6.38
CA GLN A 61 14.40 -8.17 5.09
C GLN A 61 13.73 -8.97 3.95
N LYS A 62 13.38 -10.25 4.16
CA LYS A 62 12.51 -11.01 3.26
C LYS A 62 11.18 -10.30 2.99
N PHE A 63 10.67 -9.52 3.95
CA PHE A 63 9.42 -8.77 3.81
C PHE A 63 9.51 -7.58 2.85
N LYS A 64 10.71 -7.22 2.35
CA LYS A 64 10.82 -6.30 1.20
C LYS A 64 10.29 -6.93 -0.10
N ASN A 65 10.16 -8.25 -0.15
CA ASN A 65 9.51 -8.93 -1.27
C ASN A 65 7.98 -8.93 -1.08
N ILE A 66 7.24 -8.38 -2.03
CA ILE A 66 5.77 -8.32 -1.93
C ILE A 66 5.09 -9.70 -1.94
N GLN A 67 5.69 -10.73 -2.56
CA GLN A 67 5.19 -12.11 -2.47
C GLN A 67 5.16 -12.54 -1.00
N THR A 68 6.22 -12.22 -0.24
CA THR A 68 6.32 -12.58 1.17
C THR A 68 5.44 -11.69 2.05
N LEU A 69 5.49 -10.37 1.87
CA LEU A 69 4.70 -9.42 2.68
C LEU A 69 3.20 -9.65 2.54
N MET A 70 2.70 -9.81 1.31
CA MET A 70 1.27 -9.91 1.07
C MET A 70 0.70 -11.25 1.54
N ASN A 71 1.46 -12.34 1.41
CA ASN A 71 1.05 -13.61 2.01
C ASN A 71 1.05 -13.57 3.52
N GLU A 72 1.95 -12.82 4.15
CA GLU A 72 1.91 -12.59 5.60
C GLU A 72 0.67 -11.79 6.03
N VAL A 73 0.27 -10.79 5.24
CA VAL A 73 -1.02 -10.07 5.42
C VAL A 73 -2.19 -11.05 5.30
N GLU A 74 -2.23 -11.88 4.25
CA GLU A 74 -3.30 -12.87 4.05
C GLU A 74 -3.37 -13.89 5.19
N ARG A 75 -2.22 -14.39 5.64
CA ARG A 75 -2.09 -15.40 6.71
C ARG A 75 -2.55 -14.88 8.07
N THR A 76 -2.25 -13.62 8.39
CA THR A 76 -2.58 -13.02 9.70
C THR A 76 -4.01 -12.44 9.75
N ALA A 77 -4.62 -12.15 8.60
CA ALA A 77 -6.00 -11.71 8.47
C ALA A 77 -7.01 -12.89 8.41
N LYS A 78 -7.23 -13.53 9.57
CA LYS A 78 -8.03 -14.76 9.72
C LYS A 78 -9.54 -14.59 9.50
N ASN A 79 -10.10 -13.40 9.71
CA ASN A 79 -11.54 -13.19 9.66
C ASN A 79 -12.03 -12.88 8.25
N ARG A 80 -13.23 -13.36 7.89
CA ARG A 80 -13.85 -13.07 6.58
C ARG A 80 -14.00 -11.57 6.31
N ASN A 81 -14.21 -10.77 7.36
CA ASN A 81 -14.40 -9.32 7.30
C ASN A 81 -13.11 -8.52 7.58
N SER A 82 -11.94 -9.17 7.61
CA SER A 82 -10.67 -8.47 7.86
C SER A 82 -10.41 -7.38 6.82
N GLN A 83 -10.01 -6.21 7.31
CA GLN A 83 -9.31 -5.20 6.53
C GLN A 83 -7.87 -5.68 6.33
N LEU A 84 -7.48 -5.91 5.09
CA LEU A 84 -6.20 -6.49 4.72
C LEU A 84 -5.12 -5.41 4.63
N LEU A 85 -5.45 -4.34 3.90
CA LEU A 85 -4.58 -3.21 3.65
C LEU A 85 -5.37 -1.91 3.77
N LYS A 86 -4.69 -0.82 4.07
CA LYS A 86 -5.17 0.52 3.74
C LYS A 86 -4.56 0.91 2.40
N ASP A 87 -5.43 1.24 1.44
CA ASP A 87 -5.09 1.61 0.08
C ASP A 87 -5.24 3.13 -0.06
N ILE A 88 -4.10 3.79 -0.29
CA ILE A 88 -4.01 5.24 -0.41
C ILE A 88 -3.56 5.55 -1.84
N VAL A 89 -4.34 6.36 -2.55
CA VAL A 89 -3.98 6.85 -3.88
C VAL A 89 -3.85 8.35 -3.82
N ILE A 90 -2.71 8.87 -4.27
CA ILE A 90 -2.44 10.31 -4.29
C ILE A 90 -2.03 10.67 -5.71
N ALA A 91 -2.69 11.68 -6.28
CA ALA A 91 -2.25 12.26 -7.53
C ALA A 91 -0.97 13.09 -7.29
N LEU A 92 0.02 12.89 -8.14
CA LEU A 92 1.31 13.59 -8.07
C LEU A 92 1.34 14.71 -9.11
N PRO A 93 2.12 15.79 -8.90
CA PRO A 93 2.11 16.92 -9.82
C PRO A 93 2.61 16.54 -11.22
N ASP A 94 2.02 17.15 -12.26
CA ASP A 94 2.29 16.88 -13.69
C ASP A 94 3.24 17.92 -14.30
N ASP A 95 3.76 18.82 -13.48
CA ASP A 95 4.65 19.91 -13.86
C ASP A 95 5.87 19.38 -14.63
N LYS A 96 6.19 20.05 -15.74
CA LYS A 96 7.28 19.66 -16.65
C LYS A 96 8.65 19.73 -16.00
N GLU A 97 8.79 20.56 -14.97
CA GLU A 97 10.02 20.75 -14.20
C GLU A 97 10.28 19.61 -13.21
N LEU A 98 9.23 18.84 -12.86
CA LEU A 98 9.38 17.67 -12.01
C LEU A 98 9.72 16.46 -12.85
N ASN A 99 10.81 15.77 -12.50
CA ASN A 99 11.17 14.46 -13.06
C ASN A 99 10.63 13.32 -12.16
N LEU A 100 11.00 12.07 -12.46
CA LEU A 100 10.59 10.92 -11.65
C LEU A 100 11.20 10.95 -10.25
N GLU A 101 12.45 11.38 -10.10
CA GLU A 101 13.15 11.42 -8.81
C GLU A 101 12.47 12.38 -7.83
N HIS A 102 12.06 13.57 -8.28
CA HIS A 102 11.29 14.51 -7.46
C HIS A 102 9.96 13.89 -6.98
N ARG A 103 9.30 13.08 -7.83
CA ARG A 103 8.05 12.39 -7.48
C ARG A 103 8.27 11.24 -6.49
N ILE A 104 9.38 10.53 -6.63
CA ILE A 104 9.82 9.53 -5.64
C ILE A 104 10.09 10.24 -4.31
N GLU A 105 10.90 11.30 -4.30
CA GLU A 105 11.24 12.05 -3.10
C GLU A 105 9.99 12.57 -2.38
N LEU A 106 9.08 13.24 -3.10
CA LEU A 106 7.82 13.73 -2.55
C LEU A 106 7.00 12.59 -1.90
N THR A 107 6.96 11.43 -2.53
CA THR A 107 6.26 10.26 -2.01
C THR A 107 6.90 9.76 -0.71
N HIS A 108 8.23 9.68 -0.64
CA HIS A 108 8.94 9.25 0.56
C HIS A 108 8.78 10.27 1.70
N GLN A 109 8.84 11.58 1.41
CA GLN A 109 8.57 12.61 2.40
C GLN A 109 7.17 12.49 3.01
N ILE A 110 6.15 12.14 2.23
CA ILE A 110 4.80 11.86 2.74
C ILE A 110 4.81 10.64 3.68
N VAL A 111 5.45 9.54 3.26
CA VAL A 111 5.53 8.32 4.08
C VAL A 111 6.25 8.56 5.40
N ASP A 112 7.33 9.31 5.38
CA ASP A 112 8.12 9.68 6.57
C ASP A 112 7.37 10.62 7.50
N ALA A 113 6.71 11.66 6.95
CA ALA A 113 5.89 12.59 7.72
C ALA A 113 4.76 11.86 8.47
N MET A 114 4.19 10.82 7.84
CA MET A 114 3.16 9.97 8.45
C MET A 114 3.71 8.93 9.42
N LYS A 115 5.04 8.79 9.52
CA LYS A 115 5.75 7.89 10.44
C LYS A 115 5.32 6.43 10.33
N TRP A 116 4.87 5.96 9.16
CA TRP A 116 4.28 4.63 9.06
C TRP A 116 5.29 3.52 9.34
N VAL A 117 6.50 3.62 8.78
CA VAL A 117 7.57 2.64 8.97
C VAL A 117 8.07 2.68 10.41
N GLN A 118 8.24 3.87 10.99
CA GLN A 118 8.68 4.10 12.36
C GLN A 118 7.68 3.54 13.38
N ASN A 119 6.39 3.49 13.02
CA ASN A 119 5.38 2.81 13.80
C ASN A 119 5.25 1.31 13.43
N SER A 120 6.29 0.68 12.89
CA SER A 120 6.31 -0.77 12.61
C SER A 120 5.30 -1.25 11.55
N LEU A 121 4.89 -0.41 10.59
CA LEU A 121 4.04 -0.84 9.47
C LEU A 121 4.87 -1.19 8.24
N GLY A 122 4.39 -2.13 7.44
CA GLY A 122 4.89 -2.35 6.08
C GLY A 122 4.21 -1.40 5.11
N VAL A 123 4.99 -0.78 4.23
CA VAL A 123 4.52 0.18 3.24
C VAL A 123 4.98 -0.25 1.86
N GLN A 124 4.06 -0.57 0.95
CA GLN A 124 4.37 -0.73 -0.46
C GLN A 124 4.04 0.56 -1.20
N ILE A 125 4.94 0.99 -2.10
CA ILE A 125 4.81 2.20 -2.92
C ILE A 125 4.91 1.80 -4.39
N ASP A 126 3.97 2.29 -5.20
CA ASP A 126 3.96 2.12 -6.66
C ASP A 126 3.59 3.44 -7.35
N ILE A 127 4.51 4.02 -8.13
CA ILE A 127 4.26 5.27 -8.88
C ILE A 127 3.94 4.94 -10.32
N HIS A 128 2.76 5.34 -10.77
CA HIS A 128 2.29 5.14 -12.14
C HIS A 128 2.43 6.43 -12.93
N LYS A 129 3.04 6.33 -14.12
CA LYS A 129 3.09 7.42 -15.09
C LYS A 129 1.80 7.52 -15.89
N PRO A 130 1.46 8.72 -16.42
CA PRO A 130 0.34 8.88 -17.32
C PRO A 130 0.47 8.01 -18.56
N GLN A 131 -0.68 7.60 -19.10
CA GLN A 131 -0.74 7.05 -20.45
C GLN A 131 -0.71 8.18 -21.49
N ILE A 132 -0.50 7.82 -22.77
CA ILE A 132 -0.50 8.79 -23.86
C ILE A 132 -1.84 9.51 -23.90
N GLY A 133 -1.81 10.85 -23.83
CA GLY A 133 -3.02 11.69 -23.80
C GLY A 133 -3.58 11.96 -22.40
N ASP A 134 -3.02 11.35 -21.35
CA ASP A 134 -3.35 11.60 -19.95
C ASP A 134 -2.24 12.44 -19.26
N LYS A 135 -2.57 13.08 -18.16
CA LYS A 135 -1.65 13.81 -17.27
C LYS A 135 -1.59 13.23 -15.85
N ASN A 136 -2.29 12.11 -15.60
CA ASN A 136 -2.47 11.55 -14.27
C ASN A 136 -1.27 10.74 -13.76
N TRP A 137 -0.25 11.45 -13.28
CA TRP A 137 0.75 10.88 -12.38
C TRP A 137 0.08 10.56 -11.04
N HIS A 138 0.27 9.36 -10.53
CA HIS A 138 -0.26 9.01 -9.23
C HIS A 138 0.56 7.92 -8.56
N VAL A 139 0.50 7.90 -7.24
CA VAL A 139 1.10 6.86 -6.41
C VAL A 139 0.01 6.05 -5.73
N HIS A 140 0.19 4.73 -5.70
CA HIS A 140 -0.51 3.85 -4.77
C HIS A 140 0.43 3.56 -3.59
N ILE A 141 -0.06 3.77 -2.38
CA ILE A 141 0.60 3.42 -1.13
C ILE A 141 -0.29 2.40 -0.42
N LEU A 142 0.22 1.18 -0.26
CA LEU A 142 -0.46 0.11 0.47
C LEU A 142 0.19 -0.05 1.85
N LEU A 143 -0.61 0.12 2.91
CA LEU A 143 -0.18 -0.07 4.28
C LEU A 143 -0.71 -1.39 4.83
N THR A 144 0.13 -2.12 5.56
CA THR A 144 -0.34 -3.25 6.36
C THR A 144 -1.31 -2.77 7.45
N MET A 145 -2.38 -3.53 7.70
CA MET A 145 -3.32 -3.24 8.80
C MET A 145 -2.87 -3.80 10.15
N ARG A 146 -1.71 -4.45 10.17
CA ARG A 146 -1.04 -4.99 11.36
C ARG A 146 0.39 -4.48 11.40
N ARG A 147 0.94 -4.33 12.61
CA ARG A 147 2.34 -3.97 12.83
C ARG A 147 3.22 -5.20 12.77
N PHE A 148 4.49 -5.04 12.39
CA PHE A 148 5.50 -6.06 12.62
C PHE A 148 5.72 -6.25 14.12
N ARG A 149 5.88 -7.51 14.53
CA ARG A 149 6.29 -7.88 15.89
C ARG A 149 7.69 -7.35 16.17
N GLU A 150 8.00 -7.06 17.43
CA GLU A 150 9.33 -6.57 17.85
C GLU A 150 10.47 -7.54 17.48
N ASP A 151 10.18 -8.85 17.44
CA ASP A 151 11.15 -9.88 17.00
C ASP A 151 11.43 -9.89 15.49
N GLY A 152 10.73 -9.06 14.71
CA GLY A 152 10.91 -8.91 13.26
C GLY A 152 10.49 -10.12 12.42
N THR A 153 9.84 -11.12 13.01
CA THR A 153 9.54 -12.40 12.34
C THR A 153 8.31 -12.38 11.45
N GLY A 154 7.37 -11.45 11.69
CA GLY A 154 6.13 -11.33 10.94
C GLY A 154 5.19 -10.26 11.50
N LEU A 155 3.94 -10.27 11.02
CA LEU A 155 2.90 -9.34 11.45
C LEU A 155 2.24 -9.82 12.76
N GLY A 156 1.98 -8.88 13.65
CA GLY A 156 1.40 -9.06 14.98
C GLY A 156 0.07 -8.32 15.11
N ASP A 157 0.03 -7.36 16.03
CA ASP A 157 -1.21 -6.68 16.43
C ASP A 157 -1.79 -5.78 15.35
N ILE A 158 -3.11 -5.60 15.41
CA ILE A 158 -3.86 -4.74 14.50
C ILE A 158 -3.53 -3.28 14.85
N ALA A 159 -3.21 -2.49 13.84
CA ALA A 159 -2.93 -1.07 13.97
C ALA A 159 -4.24 -0.26 14.06
N VAL A 160 -4.97 -0.43 15.16
CA VAL A 160 -6.31 0.17 15.38
C VAL A 160 -6.30 1.70 15.39
N ASP A 161 -5.17 2.29 15.77
CA ASP A 161 -4.94 3.74 15.81
C ASP A 161 -4.86 4.38 14.42
N LEU A 162 -4.67 3.57 13.37
CA LEU A 162 -4.77 4.05 11.99
C LEU A 162 -6.22 4.34 11.57
N ASN A 163 -7.22 3.89 12.33
CA ASN A 163 -8.61 4.11 11.98
C ASN A 163 -9.06 5.51 12.40
N GLN A 164 -10.00 6.07 11.64
CA GLN A 164 -10.61 7.35 11.99
C GLN A 164 -11.26 7.24 13.37
N LYS A 165 -10.91 8.17 14.26
CA LYS A 165 -11.68 8.38 15.49
C LYS A 165 -12.93 9.16 15.10
N ILE A 166 -14.06 8.47 15.01
CA ILE A 166 -15.35 9.14 14.79
C ILE A 166 -15.72 9.84 16.09
N ILE A 167 -15.58 11.16 16.11
CA ILE A 167 -16.05 12.00 17.21
C ILE A 167 -17.43 12.50 16.80
N THR A 168 -18.48 12.05 17.49
CA THR A 168 -19.83 12.58 17.29
C THR A 168 -19.91 13.94 17.98
N VAL A 169 -19.97 15.01 17.20
CA VAL A 169 -20.31 16.35 17.71
C VAL A 169 -21.83 16.42 17.85
N ASN A 170 -22.32 16.69 19.07
CA ASN A 170 -23.75 16.87 19.40
C ASN A 170 -24.69 15.65 19.21
N GLY A 171 -24.18 14.43 19.43
CA GLY A 171 -25.03 13.27 19.72
C GLY A 171 -25.99 12.78 18.62
N LYS A 172 -25.88 13.23 17.37
CA LYS A 172 -26.63 12.65 16.26
C LYS A 172 -25.74 11.70 15.46
N LYS A 173 -26.08 10.41 15.52
CA LYS A 173 -25.64 9.39 14.56
C LYS A 173 -26.39 9.53 13.26
#